data_AF-A0A2E4ID27-F1
#
_entry.id   AF-A0A2E4ID27-F1
#
_cell.length_a   1.000
_cell.length_b   1.000
_cell.length_c   1.000
_cell.angle_alpha   90.00
_cell.angle_beta   90.00
_cell.angle_gamma   90.00
#
_symmetry.space_group_name_H-M   'P 1'
#
loop_
_entity.id
_entity.type
_entity.pdbx_description
1 polymer ?
#
loop_
_entity_poly.entity_id
_entity_poly.type
_entity_poly.pdbx_seq_one_letter_code
_entity_poly.pdbx_strand_id
1 'polypeptide(L)'
;MKLGGLLKSLAPTIASAAGGPMAGMAVKMAASKLGLPETTTANEIEDLIERQPEKAVLVKQADADFKNKIREMEIDLESFKTEVEDRQDAREKNREANDWTPRIFIILCLFLYGAFIIMITVMPHDQNDETIISLVLGQLSALLGTGGAYYFGSQSGKK
;
A
#
# COMPACT_ATOMS: atom_id res chain seq x y z
N MET A 1 44.78 -10.26 13.61
CA MET A 1 44.31 -8.86 13.43
C MET A 1 42.79 -8.86 13.56
N LYS A 2 42.14 -7.76 13.94
CA LYS A 2 40.69 -7.74 14.23
C LYS A 2 39.88 -7.97 12.94
N LEU A 3 39.20 -9.12 12.84
CA LEU A 3 38.26 -9.57 11.77
C LEU A 3 37.04 -8.64 11.65
N GLY A 4 37.27 -7.38 11.35
CA GLY A 4 36.23 -6.37 11.16
C GLY A 4 36.80 -4.99 10.83
N GLY A 5 38.13 -4.86 10.81
CA GLY A 5 38.81 -3.62 10.44
C GLY A 5 38.90 -3.42 8.93
N LEU A 6 39.04 -4.49 8.14
CA LEU A 6 39.27 -4.41 6.71
C LEU A 6 37.99 -4.04 5.94
N LEU A 7 36.88 -4.74 6.17
CA LEU A 7 35.59 -4.33 5.58
C LEU A 7 35.20 -2.93 6.03
N LYS A 8 35.43 -2.58 7.30
CA LYS A 8 35.12 -1.23 7.80
C LYS A 8 35.92 -0.13 7.08
N SER A 9 37.13 -0.43 6.61
CA SER A 9 37.97 0.52 5.86
C SER A 9 37.63 0.59 4.37
N LEU A 10 37.29 -0.54 3.74
CA LEU A 10 37.09 -0.65 2.30
C LEU A 10 35.64 -0.50 1.87
N ALA A 11 34.71 -0.93 2.73
CA ALA A 11 33.26 -0.97 2.50
C ALA A 11 32.51 -0.59 3.80
N PRO A 12 32.56 0.69 4.22
CA PRO A 12 31.99 1.14 5.48
C PRO A 12 30.46 1.00 5.55
N THR A 13 29.76 1.15 4.42
CA THR A 13 28.29 1.06 4.35
C THR A 13 27.85 -0.39 4.55
N ILE A 14 28.53 -1.33 3.90
CA ILE A 14 28.31 -2.77 4.04
C ILE A 14 28.70 -3.22 5.45
N ALA A 15 29.84 -2.76 5.99
CA ALA A 15 30.26 -3.09 7.35
C ALA A 15 29.27 -2.60 8.41
N SER A 16 28.71 -1.39 8.24
CA SER A 16 27.67 -0.87 9.14
C SER A 16 26.38 -1.66 9.05
N ALA A 17 25.99 -2.09 7.84
CA ALA A 17 24.78 -2.88 7.64
C ALA A 17 24.94 -4.34 8.09
N ALA A 18 26.15 -4.92 8.01
CA ALA A 18 26.49 -6.27 8.44
C ALA A 18 26.24 -6.54 9.94
N GLY A 19 26.24 -5.49 10.78
CA GLY A 19 25.89 -5.56 12.19
C GLY A 19 24.42 -5.22 12.50
N GLY A 20 23.60 -4.96 11.48
CA GLY A 20 22.25 -4.43 11.62
C GLY A 20 21.18 -5.27 10.88
N PRO A 21 19.93 -4.78 10.81
CA PRO A 21 18.82 -5.51 10.19
C PRO A 21 19.02 -5.78 8.69
N MET A 22 19.92 -5.04 8.04
CA MET A 22 20.25 -5.18 6.62
C MET A 22 21.47 -6.08 6.36
N ALA A 23 21.95 -6.82 7.38
CA ALA A 23 23.18 -7.60 7.28
C ALA A 23 23.16 -8.63 6.16
N GLY A 24 22.06 -9.38 6.03
CA GLY A 24 21.92 -10.39 4.97
C GLY A 24 21.97 -9.78 3.57
N MET A 25 21.36 -8.61 3.36
CA MET A 25 21.37 -7.93 2.08
C MET A 25 22.74 -7.35 1.74
N ALA A 26 23.41 -6.74 2.73
CA ALA A 26 24.73 -6.14 2.56
C ALA A 26 25.78 -7.20 2.18
N VAL A 27 25.79 -8.33 2.90
CA VAL A 27 26.71 -9.44 2.66
C VAL A 27 26.41 -10.12 1.32
N LYS A 28 25.13 -10.35 0.98
CA LYS A 28 24.74 -10.92 -0.31
C LYS A 28 25.15 -10.05 -1.50
N MET A 29 25.05 -8.72 -1.39
CA MET A 29 25.47 -7.81 -2.45
C MET A 29 26.99 -7.83 -2.66
N ALA A 30 27.76 -7.84 -1.56
CA ALA A 30 29.20 -8.01 -1.62
C ALA A 30 29.60 -9.37 -2.24
N ALA A 31 28.96 -10.46 -1.80
CA ALA A 31 29.19 -11.81 -2.32
C ALA A 31 28.89 -11.90 -3.83
N SER A 32 27.77 -11.32 -4.28
CA SER A 32 27.39 -11.29 -5.69
C SER A 32 28.43 -10.59 -6.57
N LYS A 33 28.96 -9.44 -6.12
CA LYS A 33 30.02 -8.71 -6.86
C LYS A 33 31.36 -9.44 -6.87
N LEU A 34 31.61 -10.28 -5.87
CA LEU A 34 32.80 -11.12 -5.78
C LEU A 34 32.66 -12.48 -6.48
N GLY A 35 31.47 -12.78 -7.02
CA GLY A 35 31.16 -14.09 -7.65
C GLY A 35 31.10 -15.24 -6.64
N LEU A 36 30.80 -14.94 -5.38
CA LEU A 36 30.70 -15.90 -4.29
C LEU A 36 29.25 -16.36 -4.07
N PRO A 37 29.03 -17.53 -3.45
CA PRO A 37 27.71 -17.99 -3.06
C PRO A 37 26.98 -16.98 -2.16
N GLU A 38 25.65 -16.92 -2.24
CA GLU A 38 24.86 -16.04 -1.38
C GLU A 38 24.88 -16.46 0.11
N THR A 39 25.38 -17.66 0.40
CA THR A 39 25.60 -18.17 1.76
C THR A 39 26.90 -17.65 2.38
N THR A 40 27.71 -16.91 1.62
CA THR A 40 28.98 -16.37 2.11
C THR A 40 28.75 -15.38 3.24
N THR A 41 29.57 -15.48 4.28
CA THR A 41 29.54 -14.61 5.45
C THR A 41 30.47 -13.41 5.31
N ALA A 42 30.25 -12.35 6.10
CA ALA A 42 31.14 -11.18 6.10
C ALA A 42 32.61 -11.56 6.39
N ASN A 43 32.83 -12.54 7.28
CA ASN A 43 34.18 -13.02 7.62
C ASN A 43 34.87 -13.69 6.43
N GLU A 44 34.15 -14.51 5.65
CA GLU A 44 34.70 -15.15 4.45
C GLU A 44 35.05 -14.14 3.35
N ILE A 45 34.34 -13.01 3.29
CA ILE A 45 34.66 -11.91 2.40
C ILE A 45 35.94 -11.20 2.86
N GLU A 46 36.12 -10.97 4.16
CA GLU A 46 37.37 -10.42 4.69
C GLU A 46 38.55 -11.35 4.43
N ASP A 47 38.41 -12.64 4.71
CA ASP A 47 39.45 -13.66 4.48
C ASP A 47 39.84 -13.72 2.99
N LEU A 48 38.88 -13.54 2.08
CA LEU A 48 39.16 -13.49 0.65
C LEU A 48 39.95 -12.24 0.28
N ILE A 49 39.60 -11.08 0.83
CA ILE A 49 40.31 -9.82 0.56
C ILE A 49 41.74 -9.87 1.12
N GLU A 50 41.94 -10.50 2.28
CA GLU A 50 43.28 -10.71 2.85
C GLU A 50 44.15 -11.60 1.95
N ARG A 51 43.56 -12.63 1.34
CA ARG A 51 44.26 -13.52 0.40
C ARG A 51 44.44 -12.92 -0.99
N GLN A 52 43.52 -12.06 -1.42
CA GLN A 52 43.41 -11.50 -2.76
C GLN A 52 43.13 -9.99 -2.70
N PRO A 53 44.14 -9.16 -2.39
CA PRO A 53 43.97 -7.72 -2.23
C PRO A 53 43.49 -7.02 -3.52
N GLU A 54 43.71 -7.60 -4.69
CA GLU A 54 43.17 -7.12 -5.97
C GLU A 54 41.63 -7.04 -5.99
N LYS A 55 40.95 -7.86 -5.18
CA LYS A 55 39.49 -7.85 -5.06
C LYS A 55 38.95 -6.74 -4.16
N ALA A 56 39.82 -6.01 -3.45
CA ALA A 56 39.43 -4.86 -2.63
C ALA A 56 38.69 -3.79 -3.44
N VAL A 57 39.03 -3.62 -4.73
CA VAL A 57 38.34 -2.67 -5.62
C VAL A 57 36.89 -3.09 -5.86
N LEU A 58 36.64 -4.39 -6.04
CA LEU A 58 35.28 -4.93 -6.24
C LEU A 58 34.42 -4.75 -4.99
N VAL A 59 35.01 -4.91 -3.80
CA VAL A 59 34.32 -4.69 -2.52
C VAL A 59 33.96 -3.23 -2.31
N LYS A 60 34.86 -2.32 -2.69
CA LYS A 60 34.59 -0.88 -2.66
C LYS A 60 33.49 -0.48 -3.66
N GLN A 61 33.46 -1.11 -4.84
CA GLN A 61 32.36 -0.92 -5.80
C GLN A 61 31.04 -1.47 -5.25
N ALA A 62 31.05 -2.64 -4.62
CA ALA A 62 29.88 -3.20 -3.97
C ALA A 62 29.34 -2.26 -2.87
N ASP A 63 30.21 -1.58 -2.11
CA ASP A 63 29.79 -0.61 -1.10
C ASP A 63 29.08 0.61 -1.71
N ALA A 64 29.60 1.12 -2.83
CA ALA A 64 28.99 2.24 -3.54
C ALA A 64 27.61 1.85 -4.11
N ASP A 65 27.49 0.66 -4.70
CA ASP A 65 26.23 0.14 -5.23
C ASP A 65 25.21 -0.09 -4.09
N PHE A 66 25.66 -0.63 -2.96
CA PHE A 66 24.81 -0.83 -1.79
C PHE A 66 24.30 0.49 -1.22
N LYS A 67 25.16 1.51 -1.15
CA LYS A 67 24.75 2.87 -0.75
C LYS A 67 23.70 3.46 -1.68
N ASN A 68 23.85 3.27 -2.99
CA ASN A 68 22.84 3.73 -3.95
C ASN A 68 21.53 2.96 -3.78
N LYS A 69 21.59 1.65 -3.53
CA LYS A 69 20.41 0.83 -3.28
C LYS A 69 19.64 1.26 -2.03
N ILE A 70 20.34 1.60 -0.95
CA ILE A 70 19.69 2.16 0.26
C ILE A 70 18.96 3.45 -0.08
N ARG A 71 19.60 4.37 -0.81
CA ARG A 71 18.98 5.64 -1.21
C ARG A 71 17.76 5.43 -2.11
N GLU A 72 17.82 4.49 -3.04
CA GLU A 72 16.67 4.14 -3.88
C GLU A 72 15.48 3.65 -3.04
N MET A 73 15.73 2.79 -2.05
CA MET A 73 14.67 2.30 -1.16
C MET A 73 14.10 3.40 -0.28
N GLU A 74 14.94 4.34 0.19
CA GLU A 74 14.47 5.50 0.96
C GLU A 74 13.53 6.40 0.14
N ILE A 75 13.90 6.68 -1.11
CA ILE A 75 13.08 7.49 -2.04
C ILE A 75 11.73 6.79 -2.32
N ASP A 76 11.76 5.48 -2.56
CA ASP A 76 10.55 4.70 -2.82
C ASP A 76 9.60 4.73 -1.61
N LEU A 77 10.14 4.57 -0.40
CA LEU A 77 9.36 4.67 0.85
C LEU A 77 8.75 6.05 1.07
N GLU A 78 9.46 7.13 0.73
CA GLU A 78 8.92 8.49 0.80
C GLU A 78 7.80 8.69 -0.22
N SER A 79 7.99 8.27 -1.47
CA SER A 79 6.94 8.37 -2.49
C SER A 79 5.68 7.60 -2.10
N PHE A 80 5.83 6.40 -1.53
CA PHE A 80 4.71 5.61 -1.06
C PHE A 80 3.97 6.30 0.10
N LYS A 81 4.71 6.91 1.03
CA LYS A 81 4.09 7.70 2.12
C LYS A 81 3.29 8.87 1.56
N THR A 82 3.85 9.64 0.62
CA THR A 82 3.14 10.75 -0.03
C THR A 82 1.89 10.29 -0.76
N GLU A 83 1.94 9.18 -1.52
CA GLU A 83 0.75 8.65 -2.19
C GLU A 83 -0.34 8.19 -1.20
N VAL A 84 0.06 7.61 -0.07
CA VAL A 84 -0.88 7.18 0.98
C VAL A 84 -1.50 8.39 1.67
N GLU A 85 -0.70 9.41 1.99
CA GLU A 85 -1.16 10.68 2.57
C GLU A 85 -2.11 11.40 1.62
N ASP A 86 -1.81 11.51 0.32
CA ASP A 86 -2.69 12.12 -0.67
C ASP A 86 -4.04 11.37 -0.78
N ARG A 87 -4.02 10.03 -0.71
CA ARG A 87 -5.26 9.24 -0.67
C ARG A 87 -6.05 9.42 0.62
N GLN A 88 -5.37 9.62 1.75
CA GLN A 88 -6.02 9.89 3.03
C GLN A 88 -6.63 11.28 3.04
N ASP A 89 -5.90 12.31 2.62
CA ASP A 89 -6.37 13.69 2.49
C ASP A 89 -7.54 13.80 1.49
N ALA A 90 -7.49 13.06 0.37
CA ALA A 90 -8.62 12.98 -0.56
C ALA A 90 -9.86 12.33 0.08
N ARG A 91 -9.70 11.34 0.96
CA ARG A 91 -10.81 10.72 1.70
C ARG A 91 -11.33 11.63 2.81
N GLU A 92 -10.46 12.37 3.48
CA GLU A 92 -10.81 13.33 4.51
C GLU A 92 -11.55 14.52 3.92
N LYS A 93 -11.08 15.11 2.81
CA LYS A 93 -11.79 16.19 2.11
C LYS A 93 -13.18 15.78 1.61
N ASN A 94 -13.34 14.57 1.09
CA ASN A 94 -14.66 14.04 0.71
C ASN A 94 -15.58 13.76 1.91
N ARG A 95 -15.01 13.59 3.11
CA ARG A 95 -15.75 13.34 4.36
C ARG A 95 -16.06 14.64 5.12
N GLU A 96 -15.18 15.64 5.02
CA GLU A 96 -15.31 16.97 5.62
C GLU A 96 -16.12 17.93 4.77
N ALA A 97 -16.17 17.72 3.45
CA ALA A 97 -17.22 18.27 2.62
C ALA A 97 -18.55 17.78 3.22
N ASN A 98 -19.15 18.63 4.06
CA ASN A 98 -20.50 18.49 4.62
C ASN A 98 -21.51 18.66 3.49
N ASP A 99 -21.31 17.89 2.43
CA ASP A 99 -22.09 17.91 1.22
C ASP A 99 -23.42 17.28 1.60
N TRP A 100 -24.46 18.11 1.61
CA TRP A 100 -25.82 17.65 1.93
C TRP A 100 -26.43 16.88 0.76
N THR A 101 -25.79 16.90 -0.41
CA THR A 101 -26.28 16.26 -1.63
C THR A 101 -26.61 14.77 -1.42
N PRO A 102 -25.74 13.92 -0.82
CA PRO A 102 -26.07 12.52 -0.58
C PRO A 102 -27.23 12.33 0.41
N ARG A 103 -27.35 13.20 1.43
CA ARG A 103 -28.44 13.13 2.41
C ARG A 103 -29.78 13.47 1.76
N ILE A 104 -29.82 14.54 0.99
CA ILE A 104 -31.02 14.98 0.25
C ILE A 104 -31.42 13.92 -0.76
N PHE A 105 -30.46 13.34 -1.48
CA PHE A 105 -30.72 12.28 -2.46
C PHE A 105 -31.33 11.03 -1.81
N ILE A 106 -30.79 10.56 -0.67
CA ILE A 106 -31.34 9.40 0.05
C ILE A 106 -32.76 9.69 0.56
N ILE A 107 -33.00 10.87 1.14
CA ILE A 107 -34.35 11.26 1.61
C ILE A 107 -35.33 11.31 0.45
N LEU A 108 -34.94 11.88 -0.70
CA LEU A 108 -35.75 11.94 -1.90
C LEU A 108 -36.07 10.54 -2.44
N CYS A 109 -35.08 9.64 -2.51
CA CYS A 109 -35.29 8.25 -2.91
C CYS A 109 -36.26 7.50 -1.98
N LEU A 110 -36.12 7.68 -0.66
CA LEU A 110 -37.05 7.09 0.32
C LEU A 110 -38.48 7.61 0.13
N PHE A 111 -38.63 8.92 -0.12
CA PHE A 111 -39.93 9.54 -0.35
C PHE A 111 -40.58 9.01 -1.64
N LEU A 112 -39.85 8.97 -2.75
CA LEU A 112 -40.33 8.43 -4.03
C LEU A 112 -40.68 6.94 -3.92
N TYR A 113 -39.88 6.16 -3.19
CA TYR A 113 -40.17 4.74 -2.94
C TYR A 113 -41.47 4.55 -2.13
N GLY A 114 -41.64 5.32 -1.04
CA GLY A 114 -42.88 5.30 -0.25
C GLY A 114 -44.11 5.73 -1.07
N ALA A 115 -43.97 6.78 -1.87
CA ALA A 115 -45.03 7.24 -2.77
C ALA A 115 -45.42 6.19 -3.82
N PHE A 116 -44.43 5.49 -4.38
CA PHE A 116 -44.65 4.41 -5.34
C PHE A 116 -45.41 3.22 -4.73
N ILE A 117 -45.05 2.81 -3.50
CA ILE A 117 -45.78 1.77 -2.77
C ILE A 117 -47.24 2.18 -2.55
N ILE A 118 -47.48 3.42 -2.09
CA ILE A 118 -48.83 3.93 -1.86
C ILE A 118 -49.62 3.93 -3.18
N MET A 119 -49.02 4.39 -4.27
CA MET A 119 -49.65 4.41 -5.59
C MET A 119 -50.10 3.01 -6.02
N ILE A 120 -49.24 1.99 -5.90
CA ILE A 120 -49.60 0.61 -6.24
C ILE A 120 -50.72 0.08 -5.34
N THR A 121 -50.71 0.40 -4.04
CA THR A 121 -51.73 -0.10 -3.10
C THR A 121 -53.11 0.53 -3.30
N VAL A 122 -53.20 1.73 -3.88
CA VAL A 122 -54.47 2.45 -4.10
C VAL A 122 -55.02 2.18 -5.51
N MET A 123 -54.17 1.86 -6.47
CA MET A 123 -54.56 1.65 -7.87
C MET A 123 -55.21 0.26 -8.05
N PRO A 124 -56.27 0.13 -8.87
CA PRO A 124 -56.93 -1.15 -9.06
C PRO A 124 -55.99 -2.17 -9.72
N HIS A 125 -56.08 -3.43 -9.29
CA HIS A 125 -55.19 -4.51 -9.74
C HIS A 125 -55.25 -4.80 -11.25
N ASP A 126 -56.30 -4.36 -11.96
CA ASP A 126 -56.46 -4.58 -13.40
C ASP A 126 -55.50 -3.73 -14.27
N GLN A 127 -54.94 -2.66 -13.70
CA GLN A 127 -53.99 -1.76 -14.36
C GLN A 127 -52.54 -1.98 -13.93
N ASN A 128 -52.30 -2.91 -12.99
CA ASN A 128 -51.02 -3.16 -12.36
C ASN A 128 -50.40 -4.45 -12.89
N ASP A 129 -49.38 -4.35 -13.75
CA ASP A 129 -48.57 -5.51 -14.13
C ASP A 129 -47.65 -5.89 -12.96
N GLU A 130 -47.98 -6.99 -12.28
CA GLU A 130 -47.23 -7.53 -11.14
C GLU A 130 -45.75 -7.79 -11.47
N THR A 131 -45.43 -8.08 -12.73
CA THR A 131 -44.06 -8.31 -13.22
C THR A 131 -43.26 -7.02 -13.18
N ILE A 132 -43.84 -5.93 -13.70
CA ILE A 132 -43.20 -4.62 -13.76
C ILE A 132 -43.05 -4.05 -12.34
N ILE A 133 -44.07 -4.19 -11.50
CA ILE A 133 -44.04 -3.74 -10.11
C ILE A 133 -42.93 -4.45 -9.33
N SER A 134 -42.85 -5.78 -9.44
CA SER A 134 -41.84 -6.58 -8.73
C SER A 134 -40.42 -6.23 -9.19
N LEU A 135 -40.23 -5.97 -10.49
CA LEU A 135 -38.95 -5.53 -11.04
C LEU A 135 -38.53 -4.15 -10.48
N VAL A 136 -39.46 -3.19 -10.46
CA VAL A 136 -39.19 -1.82 -9.97
C VAL A 136 -38.93 -1.81 -8.47
N LEU A 137 -39.72 -2.55 -7.67
CA LEU A 137 -39.50 -2.69 -6.23
C LEU A 137 -38.16 -3.35 -5.91
N GLY A 138 -37.78 -4.39 -6.67
CA GLY A 138 -36.48 -5.03 -6.54
C GLY A 138 -35.33 -4.06 -6.78
N GLN A 139 -35.40 -3.28 -7.87
CA GLN A 139 -34.34 -2.34 -8.21
C GLN A 139 -34.26 -1.14 -7.26
N LEU A 140 -35.40 -0.61 -6.81
CA LEU A 140 -35.43 0.47 -5.81
C LEU A 140 -34.91 -0.01 -4.45
N SER A 141 -35.21 -1.25 -4.06
CA SER A 141 -34.67 -1.85 -2.83
C SER A 141 -33.14 -2.00 -2.91
N ALA A 142 -32.59 -2.38 -4.06
CA ALA A 142 -31.15 -2.46 -4.28
C ALA A 142 -30.47 -1.08 -4.23
N LEU A 143 -31.09 -0.06 -4.83
CA LEU A 143 -30.60 1.33 -4.77
C LEU A 143 -30.61 1.90 -3.33
N LEU A 144 -31.65 1.62 -2.55
CA LEU A 144 -31.69 2.01 -1.14
C LEU A 144 -30.65 1.25 -0.31
N GLY A 145 -30.44 -0.04 -0.57
CA GLY A 145 -29.40 -0.84 0.09
C GLY A 145 -27.99 -0.34 -0.17
N THR A 146 -27.67 -0.02 -1.43
CA THR A 146 -26.39 0.56 -1.83
C THR A 146 -26.20 1.98 -1.29
N GLY A 147 -27.23 2.82 -1.31
CA GLY A 147 -27.21 4.15 -0.70
C GLY A 147 -27.01 4.12 0.82
N GLY A 148 -27.68 3.18 1.51
CA GLY A 148 -27.48 2.92 2.93
C GLY A 148 -26.06 2.45 3.24
N ALA A 149 -25.53 1.51 2.46
CA ALA A 149 -24.15 1.04 2.61
C ALA A 149 -23.11 2.16 2.41
N TYR A 150 -23.34 3.07 1.46
CA TYR A 150 -22.50 4.25 1.28
C TYR A 150 -22.56 5.20 2.50
N TYR A 151 -23.77 5.48 3.00
CA TYR A 151 -23.97 6.44 4.11
C TYR A 151 -23.50 5.91 5.48
N PHE A 152 -23.66 4.61 5.75
CA PHE A 152 -23.23 3.98 6.99
C PHE A 152 -21.80 3.42 6.91
N GLY A 153 -21.39 2.93 5.74
CA GLY A 153 -20.02 2.44 5.50
C GLY A 153 -18.98 3.56 5.59
N SER A 154 -19.31 4.77 5.10
CA SER A 154 -18.45 5.95 5.25
C SER A 154 -18.29 6.43 6.71
N GLN A 155 -19.21 6.05 7.61
CA GLN A 155 -19.12 6.39 9.04
C GLN A 155 -18.31 5.38 9.87
N SER A 156 -18.03 4.18 9.33
CA SER A 156 -17.31 3.12 10.05
C SER A 156 -15.79 3.35 10.13
N GLY A 157 -15.24 4.30 9.37
CA GLY A 157 -13.85 4.78 9.51
C GLY A 157 -13.62 5.73 10.69
N LYS A 158 -14.39 5.59 11.79
CA LYS A 158 -14.34 6.42 13.00
C LYS A 158 -13.60 5.76 14.18
N LYS A 159 -12.71 4.80 13.93
CA LYS A 159 -11.86 4.21 14.97
C LYS A 159 -10.40 4.31 14.59
#